data_AF-W8BIY3-F1
#
_entry.id   AF-W8BIY3-F1
#
_cell.length_a   1.000
_cell.length_b   1.000
_cell.length_c   1.000
_cell.angle_alpha   90.00
_cell.angle_beta   90.00
_cell.angle_gamma   90.00
#
_symmetry.space_group_name_H-M   'P 1'
#
loop_
_entity.id
_entity.type
_entity.pdbx_description
1 polymer ?
#
loop_
_entity_poly.entity_id
_entity_poly.type
_entity_poly.pdbx_seq_one_letter_code
_entity_poly.pdbx_strand_id
1 'polypeptide(L)'
;MCAPPTFDPFVVDFFLALNTGASLLISSLDLRLNPNKLAYILWPKSQSQSHKKGTTILQCTPSFLKLFGDSIIKDVILHESSTLRCLMLGGEDFPLHREWNNWLPTLSLRKRIFNIYGITELSCWCTIHECNFNENWDKAPLGRVLDNHTLLRITDKYGMELSGVCEGELIVGSAIRRCHIPSIDGQVRDDGNKICYRTTGDLVSCDEKGDIFFSGRIGSIVKRMGVRLSLETLQKRIQFILGDDCKNVKCLWQEEQQKLFCFVQINMDITYSRAHIRRCLMENLSEVERPDNIELISGFPLNSHGKLDFRCLLSKMCEKKPTDPEEIFTDFVTKTLGIDLFNTSNTMKKNSESTMSFIAVGGTSFQAITLVTEIGLSLDNACDKNELLQMLLSPHKSLACIRNFLATRSLSKYEFMTRASCEEPKSHKKNFFKFLWRTSLNKCVDSTPITIGNKWVCVGSHSHNLATIDSEKGALIALLELPDRIECKVEVITNAHYPYLAVVGCYNQHLYAFNFINGFIYWSKNLDGLIKAKPLNCTSGIVICTYSEEFNVVCISSKVRIFNYHLSLVSCF
;
A
#
# COMPACT_ATOMS: atom_id res chain seq x y z
N MET A 1 -17.31 13.97 -12.75
CA MET A 1 -15.97 14.16 -12.19
C MET A 1 -15.45 12.81 -11.83
N CYS A 2 -14.51 12.30 -12.59
CA CYS A 2 -13.86 11.04 -12.23
C CYS A 2 -12.66 11.30 -11.32
N ALA A 3 -11.95 12.42 -11.50
CA ALA A 3 -10.85 12.82 -10.64
C ALA A 3 -11.33 13.39 -9.29
N PRO A 4 -10.82 12.90 -8.14
CA PRO A 4 -11.07 13.54 -6.84
C PRO A 4 -10.37 14.91 -6.73
N PRO A 5 -10.86 15.85 -5.91
CA PRO A 5 -10.22 17.17 -5.73
C PRO A 5 -8.76 17.12 -5.24
N THR A 6 -8.36 16.01 -4.64
CA THR A 6 -6.98 15.75 -4.22
C THR A 6 -6.04 15.35 -5.37
N PHE A 7 -6.54 15.26 -6.60
CA PHE A 7 -5.78 14.86 -7.78
C PHE A 7 -5.87 15.96 -8.84
N ASP A 8 -4.74 16.34 -9.41
CA ASP A 8 -4.57 17.51 -10.27
C ASP A 8 -5.43 17.53 -11.57
N PRO A 9 -5.84 16.42 -12.20
CA PRO A 9 -6.76 16.47 -13.33
C PRO A 9 -8.14 17.04 -12.96
N PHE A 10 -8.50 17.08 -11.67
CA PHE A 10 -9.68 17.81 -11.20
C PHE A 10 -9.61 19.29 -11.58
N VAL A 11 -8.43 19.91 -11.46
CA VAL A 11 -8.23 21.33 -11.77
C VAL A 11 -8.57 21.58 -13.24
N VAL A 12 -8.15 20.67 -14.13
CA VAL A 12 -8.46 20.73 -15.57
C VAL A 12 -9.96 20.63 -15.80
N ASP A 13 -10.63 19.60 -15.26
CA ASP A 13 -12.08 19.42 -15.41
C ASP A 13 -12.87 20.64 -14.91
N PHE A 14 -12.48 21.18 -13.75
CA PHE A 14 -13.16 22.28 -13.09
C PHE A 14 -13.05 23.59 -13.88
N PHE A 15 -11.83 24.02 -14.21
CA PHE A 15 -11.63 25.27 -14.93
C PHE A 15 -12.05 25.18 -16.40
N LEU A 16 -11.94 24.01 -17.05
CA LEU A 16 -12.45 23.82 -18.40
C LEU A 16 -13.97 24.03 -18.45
N ALA A 17 -14.70 23.47 -17.48
CA ALA A 17 -16.15 23.64 -17.41
C ALA A 17 -16.55 25.10 -17.20
N LEU A 18 -15.93 25.77 -16.21
CA LEU A 18 -16.21 27.16 -15.88
C LEU A 18 -15.88 28.13 -17.03
N ASN A 19 -14.77 27.92 -17.73
CA ASN A 19 -14.33 28.81 -18.79
C ASN A 19 -15.13 28.66 -20.09
N THR A 20 -15.84 27.54 -20.27
CA THR A 20 -16.62 27.26 -21.49
C THR A 20 -18.13 27.35 -21.30
N GLY A 21 -18.59 27.64 -20.08
CA GLY A 21 -20.01 27.61 -19.72
C GLY A 21 -20.60 26.19 -19.71
N ALA A 22 -19.76 25.15 -19.72
CA ALA A 22 -20.22 23.77 -19.65
C ALA A 22 -20.64 23.40 -18.22
N SER A 23 -21.51 22.41 -18.10
CA SER A 23 -21.93 21.87 -16.80
C SER A 23 -20.93 20.82 -16.29
N LEU A 24 -20.48 20.98 -15.05
CA LEU A 24 -19.64 20.01 -14.37
C LEU A 24 -20.49 19.07 -13.50
N LEU A 25 -20.51 17.77 -13.84
CA LEU A 25 -21.14 16.75 -12.99
C LEU A 25 -20.14 16.28 -11.93
N ILE A 26 -20.50 16.31 -10.64
CA ILE A 26 -19.64 15.85 -9.54
C ILE A 26 -20.21 14.54 -8.96
N SER A 27 -19.41 13.46 -8.92
CA SER A 27 -19.84 12.18 -8.34
C SER A 27 -19.11 11.88 -7.03
N SER A 28 -19.83 11.28 -6.08
CA SER A 28 -19.25 10.85 -4.80
C SER A 28 -18.31 9.64 -4.99
N LEU A 29 -17.48 9.38 -3.98
CA LEU A 29 -16.59 8.22 -3.98
C LEU A 29 -17.38 6.90 -4.07
N ASP A 30 -18.46 6.75 -3.29
CA ASP A 30 -19.28 5.54 -3.27
C ASP A 30 -19.88 5.20 -4.65
N LEU A 31 -20.25 6.24 -5.42
CA LEU A 31 -20.75 6.06 -6.79
C LEU A 31 -19.65 5.61 -7.74
N ARG A 32 -18.41 6.11 -7.58
CA ARG A 32 -17.26 5.69 -8.40
C ARG A 32 -16.86 4.24 -8.18
N LEU A 33 -17.14 3.69 -7.00
CA LEU A 33 -16.94 2.26 -6.70
C LEU A 33 -18.10 1.38 -7.19
N ASN A 34 -19.17 1.97 -7.73
CA ASN A 34 -20.32 1.26 -8.30
C ASN A 34 -20.51 1.61 -9.80
N PRO A 35 -19.68 1.04 -10.69
CA PRO A 35 -19.60 1.44 -12.10
C PRO A 35 -20.93 1.30 -12.85
N ASN A 36 -21.72 0.26 -12.54
CA ASN A 36 -23.04 0.06 -13.15
C ASN A 36 -23.99 1.22 -12.83
N LYS A 37 -24.12 1.58 -11.54
CA LYS A 37 -24.96 2.73 -11.14
C LYS A 37 -24.43 4.04 -11.71
N LEU A 38 -23.11 4.22 -11.72
CA LEU A 38 -22.51 5.42 -12.25
C LEU A 38 -22.76 5.59 -13.75
N ALA A 39 -22.71 4.52 -14.54
CA ALA A 39 -23.00 4.58 -15.97
C ALA A 39 -24.41 5.12 -16.25
N TYR A 40 -25.42 4.69 -15.48
CA TYR A 40 -26.80 5.20 -15.60
C TYR A 40 -26.95 6.67 -15.19
N ILE A 41 -26.09 7.18 -14.31
CA ILE A 41 -26.07 8.60 -13.91
C ILE A 41 -25.37 9.44 -14.99
N LEU A 42 -24.24 8.94 -15.50
CA LEU A 42 -23.44 9.65 -16.51
C LEU A 42 -24.14 9.69 -17.86
N TRP A 43 -24.85 8.62 -18.24
CA TRP A 43 -25.59 8.49 -19.49
C TRP A 43 -26.98 7.89 -19.22
N PRO A 44 -27.91 8.70 -18.68
CA PRO A 44 -29.26 8.23 -18.41
C PRO A 44 -29.97 7.83 -19.71
N LYS A 45 -30.72 6.72 -19.67
CA LYS A 45 -31.58 6.30 -20.78
C LYS A 45 -32.70 7.35 -20.94
N SER A 46 -32.59 8.21 -21.96
CA SER A 46 -33.66 9.17 -22.29
C SER A 46 -34.82 8.46 -23.00
N GLN A 47 -36.05 8.77 -22.61
CA GLN A 47 -37.27 8.29 -23.28
C GLN A 47 -37.65 9.14 -24.52
N SER A 48 -37.03 10.32 -24.72
CA SER A 48 -37.32 11.21 -25.85
C SER A 48 -36.06 11.52 -26.65
N GLN A 49 -36.14 11.34 -27.98
CA GLN A 49 -35.04 11.58 -28.93
C GLN A 49 -34.63 13.06 -29.03
N SER A 50 -35.49 13.99 -28.62
CA SER A 50 -35.29 15.43 -28.81
C SER A 50 -34.27 16.07 -27.85
N HIS A 51 -33.99 15.47 -26.70
CA HIS A 51 -33.06 16.00 -25.70
C HIS A 51 -32.23 14.88 -25.07
N LYS A 52 -31.16 14.44 -25.75
CA LYS A 52 -30.20 13.51 -25.15
C LYS A 52 -29.46 14.21 -24.01
N LYS A 53 -29.69 13.75 -22.77
CA LYS A 53 -28.97 14.20 -21.57
C LYS A 53 -27.86 13.19 -21.26
N GLY A 54 -26.68 13.67 -20.92
CA GLY A 54 -25.57 12.81 -20.53
C GLY A 54 -24.21 13.48 -20.65
N THR A 55 -23.18 12.76 -20.22
CA THR A 55 -21.79 13.21 -20.21
C THR A 55 -21.27 13.30 -21.65
N THR A 56 -20.68 14.44 -22.01
CA THR A 56 -20.16 14.68 -23.37
C THR A 56 -18.64 14.66 -23.47
N ILE A 57 -17.95 14.90 -22.36
CA ILE A 57 -16.50 14.83 -22.22
C ILE A 57 -16.22 14.01 -20.96
N LEU A 58 -15.37 13.00 -21.06
CA LEU A 58 -14.92 12.20 -19.93
C LEU A 58 -13.40 12.14 -19.90
N GLN A 59 -12.81 12.62 -18.81
CA GLN A 59 -11.41 12.43 -18.48
C GLN A 59 -11.31 11.44 -17.33
N CYS A 60 -10.56 10.35 -17.50
CA CYS A 60 -10.36 9.36 -16.45
C CYS A 60 -9.06 8.57 -16.64
N THR A 61 -8.71 7.71 -15.67
CA THR A 61 -7.63 6.74 -15.85
C THR A 61 -8.11 5.52 -16.64
N PRO A 62 -7.23 4.85 -17.40
CA PRO A 62 -7.50 3.55 -18.02
C PRO A 62 -8.14 2.54 -17.05
N SER A 63 -7.62 2.41 -15.83
CA SER A 63 -8.17 1.50 -14.82
C SER A 63 -9.60 1.86 -14.43
N PHE A 64 -9.91 3.15 -14.30
CA PHE A 64 -11.27 3.59 -14.01
C PHE A 64 -12.23 3.28 -15.16
N LEU A 65 -11.81 3.47 -16.41
CA LEU A 65 -12.60 3.05 -17.57
C LEU A 65 -12.89 1.53 -17.52
N LYS A 66 -11.87 0.72 -17.24
CA LYS A 66 -11.98 -0.74 -17.13
C LYS A 66 -12.93 -1.21 -16.03
N LEU A 67 -13.19 -0.41 -15.00
CA LEU A 67 -14.18 -0.75 -13.96
C LEU A 67 -15.62 -0.85 -14.51
N PHE A 68 -15.95 -0.13 -15.59
CA PHE A 68 -17.26 -0.26 -16.24
C PHE A 68 -17.49 -1.65 -16.85
N GLY A 69 -16.42 -2.36 -17.21
CA GLY A 69 -16.48 -3.64 -17.89
C GLY A 69 -16.86 -3.49 -19.36
N ASP A 70 -16.48 -4.51 -20.15
CA ASP A 70 -16.48 -4.43 -21.61
C ASP A 70 -17.87 -4.12 -22.20
N SER A 71 -18.93 -4.73 -21.67
CA SER A 71 -20.31 -4.48 -22.13
C SER A 71 -20.73 -3.03 -21.92
N ILE A 72 -20.47 -2.41 -20.74
CA ILE A 72 -20.88 -1.01 -20.54
C ILE A 72 -20.03 -0.08 -21.40
N ILE A 73 -18.72 -0.34 -21.50
CA ILE A 73 -17.83 0.47 -22.35
C ILE A 73 -18.34 0.44 -23.79
N LYS A 74 -18.66 -0.74 -24.32
CA LYS A 74 -19.15 -0.91 -25.70
C LYS A 74 -20.57 -0.41 -25.91
N ASP A 75 -21.52 -0.85 -25.08
CA ASP A 75 -22.96 -0.71 -25.30
C ASP A 75 -23.53 0.59 -24.74
N VAL A 76 -22.78 1.31 -23.89
CA VAL A 76 -23.21 2.59 -23.29
C VAL A 76 -22.22 3.72 -23.58
N ILE A 77 -20.94 3.54 -23.24
CA ILE A 77 -19.96 4.64 -23.29
C ILE A 77 -19.58 4.98 -24.73
N LEU A 78 -19.16 3.97 -25.49
CA LEU A 78 -18.67 4.08 -26.87
C LEU A 78 -19.75 3.83 -27.92
N HIS A 79 -20.94 3.36 -27.51
CA HIS A 79 -22.08 3.16 -28.39
C HIS A 79 -22.47 4.43 -29.15
N GLU A 80 -22.89 4.31 -30.40
CA GLU A 80 -23.23 5.44 -31.28
C GLU A 80 -24.30 6.39 -30.70
N SER A 81 -25.22 5.85 -29.90
CA SER A 81 -26.30 6.61 -29.30
C SER A 81 -25.86 7.44 -28.08
N SER A 82 -24.68 7.15 -27.52
CA SER A 82 -24.09 7.88 -26.39
C SER A 82 -23.90 9.36 -26.69
N THR A 83 -24.03 10.20 -25.65
CA THR A 83 -23.72 11.64 -25.75
C THR A 83 -22.23 11.94 -25.70
N LEU A 84 -21.39 10.94 -25.39
CA LEU A 84 -19.94 11.12 -25.28
C LEU A 84 -19.36 11.52 -26.65
N ARG A 85 -18.61 12.63 -26.67
CA ARG A 85 -17.90 13.15 -27.84
C ARG A 85 -16.38 13.01 -27.70
N CYS A 86 -15.87 13.12 -26.47
CA CYS A 86 -14.45 13.11 -26.17
C CYS A 86 -14.16 12.23 -24.95
N LEU A 87 -13.26 11.25 -25.10
CA LEU A 87 -12.71 10.43 -24.02
C LEU A 87 -11.21 10.72 -23.91
N MET A 88 -10.73 11.10 -22.74
CA MET A 88 -9.32 11.37 -22.50
C MET A 88 -8.82 10.44 -21.39
N LEU A 89 -7.82 9.63 -21.70
CA LEU A 89 -7.21 8.68 -20.78
C LEU A 89 -5.79 9.11 -20.43
N GLY A 90 -5.48 9.18 -19.14
CA GLY A 90 -4.14 9.52 -18.68
C GLY A 90 -3.86 9.14 -17.24
N GLY A 91 -2.60 9.34 -16.84
CA GLY A 91 -2.09 8.99 -15.51
C GLY A 91 -1.71 7.52 -15.33
N GLU A 92 -1.94 6.69 -16.34
CA GLU A 92 -1.52 5.28 -16.43
C GLU A 92 -1.25 4.94 -17.91
N ASP A 93 -0.63 3.79 -18.17
CA ASP A 93 -0.45 3.25 -19.52
C ASP A 93 -1.76 3.23 -20.31
N PHE A 94 -1.71 3.78 -21.51
CA PHE A 94 -2.82 3.69 -22.44
C PHE A 94 -3.07 2.23 -22.84
N PRO A 95 -4.33 1.75 -22.88
CA PRO A 95 -4.63 0.37 -23.28
C PRO A 95 -4.12 0.05 -24.69
N LEU A 96 -3.59 -1.15 -24.89
CA LEU A 96 -3.09 -1.60 -26.19
C LEU A 96 -4.24 -1.63 -27.20
N HIS A 97 -3.95 -1.41 -28.50
CA HIS A 97 -4.97 -1.40 -29.54
C HIS A 97 -5.85 -2.66 -29.52
N ARG A 98 -5.25 -3.84 -29.26
CA ARG A 98 -5.97 -5.11 -29.16
C ARG A 98 -7.06 -5.13 -28.06
N GLU A 99 -6.86 -4.39 -26.97
CA GLU A 99 -7.86 -4.30 -25.89
C GLU A 99 -9.09 -3.48 -26.35
N TRP A 100 -8.86 -2.48 -27.21
CA TRP A 100 -9.93 -1.66 -27.78
C TRP A 100 -10.86 -2.45 -28.71
N ASN A 101 -10.40 -3.53 -29.33
CA ASN A 101 -11.24 -4.38 -30.19
C ASN A 101 -12.48 -4.91 -29.45
N ASN A 102 -12.39 -5.10 -28.13
CA ASN A 102 -13.52 -5.55 -27.31
C ASN A 102 -14.51 -4.42 -27.00
N TRP A 103 -14.04 -3.17 -27.02
CA TRP A 103 -14.79 -1.98 -26.61
C TRP A 103 -15.37 -1.21 -27.78
N LEU A 104 -14.70 -1.26 -28.93
CA LEU A 104 -15.11 -0.53 -30.12
C LEU A 104 -16.45 -1.08 -30.64
N PRO A 105 -17.37 -0.19 -31.05
CA PRO A 105 -18.59 -0.62 -31.72
C PRO A 105 -18.27 -1.22 -33.09
N THR A 106 -19.21 -2.00 -33.64
CA THR A 106 -19.10 -2.56 -35.00
C THR A 106 -19.19 -1.49 -36.10
N LEU A 107 -19.68 -0.29 -35.76
CA LEU A 107 -19.79 0.86 -36.66
C LEU A 107 -18.64 1.85 -36.43
N SER A 108 -18.40 2.75 -37.39
CA SER A 108 -17.34 3.75 -37.28
C SER A 108 -17.45 4.61 -36.02
N LEU A 109 -16.37 4.67 -35.24
CA LEU A 109 -16.31 5.45 -34.01
C LEU A 109 -16.35 6.95 -34.32
N ARG A 110 -17.46 7.62 -33.97
CA ARG A 110 -17.61 9.09 -34.08
C ARG A 110 -17.07 9.85 -32.87
N LYS A 111 -16.38 9.18 -31.96
CA LYS A 111 -15.88 9.73 -30.69
C LYS A 111 -14.39 9.94 -30.80
N ARG A 112 -13.91 11.07 -30.26
CA ARG A 112 -12.48 11.38 -30.20
C ARG A 112 -11.91 10.78 -28.93
N ILE A 113 -10.82 10.03 -29.05
CA ILE A 113 -10.18 9.35 -27.92
C ILE A 113 -8.73 9.82 -27.87
N PHE A 114 -8.31 10.25 -26.68
CA PHE A 114 -6.99 10.81 -26.47
C PHE A 114 -6.20 10.04 -25.44
N ASN A 115 -4.94 9.80 -25.75
CA ASN A 115 -3.91 9.53 -24.74
C ASN A 115 -3.36 10.89 -24.27
N ILE A 116 -3.41 11.15 -22.97
CA ILE A 116 -2.84 12.35 -22.35
C ILE A 116 -1.80 11.95 -21.31
N TYR A 117 -0.68 12.67 -21.32
CA TYR A 117 0.44 12.40 -20.43
C TYR A 117 0.93 13.69 -19.79
N GLY A 118 1.37 13.61 -18.54
CA GLY A 118 2.01 14.70 -17.84
C GLY A 118 2.27 14.36 -16.38
N ILE A 119 2.93 15.30 -15.70
CA ILE A 119 3.35 15.19 -14.32
C ILE A 119 2.78 16.37 -13.52
N THR A 120 2.50 16.17 -12.24
CA THR A 120 1.97 17.22 -11.37
C THR A 120 2.93 18.40 -11.29
N GLU A 121 4.23 18.14 -11.31
CA GLU A 121 5.31 19.12 -11.24
C GLU A 121 5.28 20.13 -12.41
N LEU A 122 4.64 19.78 -13.53
CA LEU A 122 4.46 20.61 -14.73
C LEU A 122 2.96 20.84 -15.07
N SER A 123 2.12 21.03 -14.04
CA SER A 123 0.72 21.43 -14.21
C SER A 123 -0.14 20.41 -14.99
N CYS A 124 -0.18 19.20 -14.44
CA CYS A 124 -1.08 18.10 -14.81
C CYS A 124 -0.75 17.39 -16.13
N TRP A 125 -1.13 17.95 -17.28
CA TRP A 125 -0.93 17.32 -18.59
C TRP A 125 0.06 18.12 -19.43
N CYS A 126 1.02 17.45 -20.07
CA CYS A 126 2.06 18.04 -20.91
C CYS A 126 1.82 17.75 -22.40
N THR A 127 1.36 16.54 -22.72
CA THR A 127 1.19 16.07 -24.10
C THR A 127 -0.19 15.46 -24.35
N ILE A 128 -0.57 15.41 -25.62
CA ILE A 128 -1.83 14.83 -26.08
C ILE A 128 -1.64 14.14 -27.44
N HIS A 129 -2.20 12.95 -27.56
CA HIS A 129 -2.29 12.20 -28.81
C HIS A 129 -3.74 11.81 -29.09
N GLU A 130 -4.23 12.05 -30.30
CA GLU A 130 -5.55 11.58 -30.75
C GLU A 130 -5.40 10.21 -31.42
N CYS A 131 -5.99 9.18 -30.82
CA CYS A 131 -5.87 7.82 -31.33
C CYS A 131 -6.76 7.62 -32.57
N ASN A 132 -6.14 7.27 -33.69
CA ASN A 132 -6.85 6.82 -34.87
C ASN A 132 -7.01 5.29 -34.85
N PHE A 133 -8.21 4.79 -34.60
CA PHE A 133 -8.49 3.35 -34.57
C PHE A 133 -8.66 2.71 -35.95
N ASN A 134 -8.59 3.50 -37.04
CA ASN A 134 -8.50 2.96 -38.39
C ASN A 134 -7.05 2.62 -38.80
N GLU A 135 -6.07 3.06 -38.00
CA GLU A 135 -4.66 2.76 -38.21
C GLU A 135 -4.24 1.57 -37.34
N ASN A 136 -3.28 0.80 -37.83
CA ASN A 136 -2.69 -0.29 -37.08
C ASN A 136 -1.53 0.24 -36.24
N TRP A 137 -1.71 0.27 -34.92
CA TRP A 137 -0.69 0.62 -33.95
C TRP A 137 -0.79 -0.35 -32.77
N ASP A 138 0.32 -0.65 -32.11
CA ASP A 138 0.32 -1.51 -30.92
C ASP A 138 0.16 -0.67 -29.64
N LYS A 139 0.96 0.39 -29.54
CA LYS A 139 0.95 1.37 -28.43
C LYS A 139 0.64 2.77 -28.94
N ALA A 140 -0.15 3.52 -28.17
CA ALA A 140 -0.37 4.93 -28.42
C ALA A 140 0.87 5.73 -27.99
N PRO A 141 1.38 6.66 -28.83
CA PRO A 141 2.43 7.57 -28.41
C PRO A 141 1.90 8.56 -27.37
N LEU A 142 2.81 9.22 -26.66
CA LEU A 142 2.50 10.32 -25.73
C LEU A 142 1.97 11.55 -26.47
N GLY A 143 2.28 11.67 -27.76
CA GLY A 143 1.78 12.71 -28.64
C GLY A 143 2.56 14.02 -28.54
N ARG A 144 1.92 15.08 -29.04
CA ARG A 144 2.52 16.40 -29.12
C ARG A 144 2.32 17.19 -27.84
N VAL A 145 3.21 18.15 -27.58
CA VAL A 145 3.05 19.10 -26.49
C VAL A 145 1.77 19.92 -26.63
N LEU A 146 1.16 20.26 -25.49
CA LEU A 146 -0.10 21.02 -25.44
C LEU A 146 0.05 22.50 -25.78
N ASP A 147 1.25 23.05 -25.65
CA ASP A 147 1.59 24.44 -25.93
C ASP A 147 3.06 24.61 -26.30
N ASN A 148 3.40 25.79 -26.81
CA ASN A 148 4.75 26.14 -27.26
C ASN A 148 5.74 26.42 -26.11
N HIS A 149 5.28 26.41 -24.85
CA HIS A 149 6.11 26.65 -23.67
C HIS A 149 6.52 25.35 -22.95
N THR A 150 6.09 24.21 -23.48
CA THR A 150 6.43 22.88 -22.96
C THR A 150 7.48 22.26 -23.87
N LEU A 151 8.58 21.80 -23.27
CA LEU A 151 9.68 21.14 -23.95
C LEU A 151 9.84 19.72 -23.43
N LEU A 152 10.12 18.79 -24.33
CA LEU A 152 10.42 17.40 -24.02
C LEU A 152 11.87 17.13 -24.37
N ARG A 153 12.59 16.43 -23.48
CA ARG A 153 13.94 15.92 -23.73
C ARG A 153 14.02 14.48 -23.29
N ILE A 154 14.81 13.68 -23.99
CA ILE A 154 15.11 12.31 -23.59
C ILE A 154 16.58 12.28 -23.21
N THR A 155 16.90 11.82 -22.01
CA THR A 155 18.28 11.77 -21.52
C THR A 155 18.75 10.35 -21.25
N ASP A 156 20.03 10.10 -21.45
CA ASP A 156 20.65 8.87 -20.97
C ASP A 156 20.83 8.88 -19.44
N LYS A 157 21.40 7.80 -18.91
CA LYS A 157 21.68 7.63 -17.47
C LYS A 157 22.71 8.62 -16.90
N TYR A 158 23.43 9.36 -17.76
CA TYR A 158 24.39 10.39 -17.38
C TYR A 158 23.81 11.80 -17.52
N GLY A 159 22.53 11.92 -17.91
CA GLY A 159 21.86 13.20 -18.11
C GLY A 159 22.14 13.86 -19.46
N MET A 160 22.75 13.13 -20.41
CA MET A 160 23.03 13.64 -21.76
C MET A 160 21.80 13.50 -22.64
N GLU A 161 21.45 14.56 -23.36
CA GLU A 161 20.30 14.57 -24.27
C GLU A 161 20.53 13.65 -25.47
N LEU A 162 19.56 12.78 -25.74
CA LEU A 162 19.53 11.84 -26.84
C LEU A 162 18.68 12.41 -27.99
N SER A 163 18.95 11.98 -29.21
CA SER A 163 18.25 12.45 -30.41
C SER A 163 18.06 11.32 -31.42
N GLY A 164 17.02 11.44 -32.25
CA GLY A 164 16.63 10.39 -33.20
C GLY A 164 16.00 9.18 -32.50
N VAL A 165 16.18 7.99 -33.08
CA VAL A 165 15.70 6.74 -32.48
C VAL A 165 16.52 6.45 -31.23
N CYS A 166 15.88 6.54 -30.06
CA CYS A 166 16.57 6.42 -28.79
C CYS A 166 15.65 5.91 -27.68
N GLU A 167 16.25 5.45 -26.59
CA GLU A 167 15.56 5.09 -25.35
C GLU A 167 16.26 5.77 -24.17
N GLY A 168 15.49 6.38 -23.27
CA GLY A 168 16.04 7.12 -22.14
C GLY A 168 14.97 7.62 -21.17
N GLU A 169 15.39 8.45 -20.22
CA GLU A 169 14.49 9.10 -19.28
C GLU A 169 13.85 10.34 -19.91
N LEU A 170 12.54 10.49 -19.76
CA LEU A 170 11.82 11.68 -20.19
C LEU A 170 12.03 12.81 -19.18
N ILE A 171 12.46 13.97 -19.68
CA ILE A 171 12.56 15.22 -18.94
C ILE A 171 11.58 16.20 -19.57
N VAL A 172 10.74 16.84 -18.74
CA VAL A 172 9.76 17.83 -19.20
C VAL A 172 10.15 19.21 -18.66
N GLY A 173 10.20 20.20 -19.55
CA GLY A 173 10.55 21.58 -19.22
C GLY A 173 9.44 22.58 -19.52
N SER A 174 9.26 23.56 -18.63
CA SER A 174 8.45 24.75 -18.92
C SER A 174 8.86 25.94 -18.06
N ALA A 175 8.72 27.15 -18.58
CA ALA A 175 8.89 28.39 -17.81
C ALA A 175 7.62 28.77 -17.03
N ILE A 176 6.45 28.54 -17.61
CA ILE A 176 5.16 29.06 -17.11
C ILE A 176 4.24 27.98 -16.53
N ARG A 177 4.41 26.71 -16.91
CA ARG A 177 3.54 25.60 -16.48
C ARG A 177 4.12 24.79 -15.32
N ARG A 178 4.99 25.37 -14.50
CA ARG A 178 5.66 24.67 -13.40
C ARG A 178 4.93 24.83 -12.07
N CYS A 179 4.84 23.75 -11.31
CA CYS A 179 4.50 23.80 -9.90
C CYS A 179 5.75 24.08 -9.07
N HIS A 180 5.60 24.94 -8.07
CA HIS A 180 6.67 25.27 -7.14
C HIS A 180 6.80 24.19 -6.06
N ILE A 181 7.99 23.59 -5.98
CA ILE A 181 8.30 22.49 -5.06
C ILE A 181 9.44 22.99 -4.16
N PRO A 182 9.17 23.40 -2.91
CA PRO A 182 10.17 24.07 -2.07
C PRO A 182 11.47 23.30 -1.87
N SER A 183 11.41 21.97 -1.84
CA SER A 183 12.60 21.11 -1.70
C SER A 183 13.49 21.06 -2.96
N ILE A 184 12.95 21.44 -4.13
CA ILE A 184 13.66 21.42 -5.42
C ILE A 184 13.97 22.85 -5.88
N ASP A 185 13.02 23.77 -5.73
CA ASP A 185 13.09 25.14 -6.23
C ASP A 185 13.62 26.14 -5.19
N GLY A 186 13.81 25.71 -3.94
CA GLY A 186 14.07 26.59 -2.80
C GLY A 186 12.80 27.28 -2.27
N GLN A 187 12.94 28.07 -1.21
CA GLN A 187 11.79 28.73 -0.58
C GLN A 187 11.29 29.98 -1.31
N VAL A 188 12.12 30.58 -2.16
CA VAL A 188 11.77 31.78 -2.92
C VAL A 188 11.27 31.38 -4.30
N ARG A 189 10.10 31.87 -4.67
CA ARG A 189 9.56 31.67 -6.01
C ARG A 189 10.33 32.53 -7.01
N ASP A 190 11.00 31.88 -7.93
CA ASP A 190 11.63 32.49 -9.10
C ASP A 190 10.57 33.11 -10.05
N ASP A 191 10.90 34.24 -10.65
CA ASP A 191 9.98 35.21 -11.29
C ASP A 191 9.38 34.75 -12.64
N GLY A 192 9.70 33.53 -13.07
CA GLY A 192 9.00 32.85 -14.17
C GLY A 192 9.66 32.99 -15.55
N ASN A 193 10.88 33.54 -15.64
CA ASN A 193 11.56 33.71 -16.92
C ASN A 193 12.47 32.55 -17.34
N LYS A 194 12.86 31.65 -16.42
CA LYS A 194 13.75 30.53 -16.73
C LYS A 194 12.98 29.22 -16.94
N ILE A 195 13.33 28.49 -18.00
CA ILE A 195 12.79 27.15 -18.24
C ILE A 195 13.24 26.23 -17.12
N CYS A 196 12.28 25.63 -16.44
CA CYS A 196 12.51 24.66 -15.39
C CYS A 196 12.28 23.25 -15.92
N TYR A 197 13.33 22.43 -15.93
CA TYR A 197 13.25 21.02 -16.32
C TYR A 197 13.00 20.13 -15.10
N ARG A 198 12.14 19.13 -15.26
CA ARG A 198 11.81 18.13 -14.26
C ARG A 198 12.11 16.74 -14.81
N THR A 199 12.88 15.97 -14.05
CA THR A 199 13.01 14.52 -14.25
C THR A 199 11.68 13.86 -13.91
N THR A 200 11.13 13.09 -14.84
CA THR A 200 9.85 12.41 -14.65
C THR A 200 10.01 11.06 -13.91
N GLY A 201 11.20 10.46 -14.01
CA GLY A 201 11.44 9.06 -13.67
C GLY A 201 10.83 8.08 -14.67
N ASP A 202 10.24 8.55 -15.77
CA ASP A 202 9.60 7.74 -16.80
C ASP A 202 10.59 7.41 -17.92
N LEU A 203 10.65 6.14 -18.29
CA LEU A 203 11.41 5.66 -19.44
C LEU A 203 10.55 5.74 -20.69
N VAL A 204 11.14 6.24 -21.76
CA VAL A 204 10.49 6.38 -23.06
C VAL A 204 11.39 5.92 -24.18
N SER A 205 10.79 5.49 -25.27
CA SER A 205 11.46 5.27 -26.55
C SER A 205 10.94 6.26 -27.60
N CYS A 206 11.83 6.84 -28.38
CA CYS A 206 11.51 7.65 -29.54
C CYS A 206 11.74 6.84 -30.81
N ASP A 207 10.79 6.87 -31.75
CA ASP A 207 10.92 6.20 -33.03
C ASP A 207 11.53 7.10 -34.13
N GLU A 208 11.58 6.60 -35.36
CA GLU A 208 12.11 7.31 -36.52
C GLU A 208 11.28 8.55 -36.92
N LYS A 209 10.00 8.59 -36.53
CA LYS A 209 9.10 9.71 -36.80
C LYS A 209 9.18 10.79 -35.72
N GLY A 210 9.91 10.53 -34.63
CA GLY A 210 9.95 11.40 -33.47
C GLY A 210 8.79 11.16 -32.50
N ASP A 211 7.99 10.11 -32.69
CA ASP A 211 6.92 9.75 -31.78
C ASP A 211 7.52 9.13 -30.52
N ILE A 212 7.10 9.66 -29.36
CA ILE A 212 7.59 9.22 -28.05
C ILE A 212 6.59 8.23 -27.47
N PHE A 213 7.07 7.06 -27.06
CA PHE A 213 6.28 5.99 -26.46
C PHE A 213 6.71 5.76 -25.02
N PHE A 214 5.73 5.56 -24.13
CA PHE A 214 6.01 5.18 -22.75
C PHE A 214 6.49 3.73 -22.66
N SER A 215 7.58 3.52 -21.93
CA SER A 215 8.26 2.23 -21.76
C SER A 215 8.29 1.72 -20.32
N GLY A 216 7.93 2.57 -19.35
CA GLY A 216 7.82 2.21 -17.94
C GLY A 216 8.44 3.27 -17.03
N ARG A 217 8.73 2.93 -15.78
CA ARG A 217 9.34 3.84 -14.80
C ARG A 217 10.68 3.33 -14.31
N ILE A 218 11.67 4.20 -14.13
CA ILE A 218 13.01 3.85 -13.62
C ILE A 218 12.92 3.08 -12.29
N GLY A 219 11.96 3.44 -11.42
CA GLY A 219 11.70 2.77 -10.14
C GLY A 219 10.93 1.43 -10.21
N SER A 220 10.47 1.00 -11.39
CA SER A 220 9.82 -0.31 -11.60
C SER A 220 10.77 -1.39 -12.12
N ILE A 221 12.06 -1.05 -12.29
CA ILE A 221 13.12 -1.97 -12.66
C ILE A 221 13.84 -2.39 -11.40
N VAL A 222 13.86 -3.69 -11.13
CA VAL A 222 14.51 -4.27 -9.95
C VAL A 222 15.66 -5.15 -10.38
N LYS A 223 16.69 -5.24 -9.53
CA LYS A 223 17.78 -6.19 -9.75
C LYS A 223 17.48 -7.45 -8.96
N ARG A 224 17.15 -8.53 -9.67
CA ARG A 224 16.93 -9.86 -9.07
C ARG A 224 17.96 -10.81 -9.64
N MET A 225 18.70 -11.49 -8.76
CA MET A 225 19.76 -12.43 -9.14
C MET A 225 20.81 -11.81 -10.10
N GLY A 226 21.15 -10.54 -9.92
CA GLY A 226 22.12 -9.82 -10.77
C GLY A 226 21.57 -9.38 -12.14
N VAL A 227 20.35 -9.74 -12.49
CA VAL A 227 19.68 -9.39 -13.74
C VAL A 227 18.69 -8.25 -13.51
N ARG A 228 18.61 -7.31 -14.45
CA ARG A 228 17.61 -6.24 -14.45
C ARG A 228 16.27 -6.80 -14.91
N LEU A 229 15.26 -6.70 -14.05
CA LEU A 229 13.91 -7.19 -14.27
C LEU A 229 12.94 -6.00 -14.22
N SER A 230 12.24 -5.72 -15.33
CA SER A 230 11.13 -4.78 -15.34
C SER A 230 9.89 -5.47 -14.78
N LEU A 231 9.36 -4.98 -13.65
CA LEU A 231 8.14 -5.51 -13.06
C LEU A 231 6.94 -5.32 -13.97
N GLU A 232 6.93 -4.26 -14.77
CA GLU A 232 5.84 -3.94 -15.67
C GLU A 232 5.83 -4.85 -16.91
N THR A 233 7.00 -5.12 -17.49
CA THR A 233 7.13 -6.09 -18.59
C THR A 233 6.73 -7.49 -18.12
N LEU A 234 7.16 -7.86 -16.91
CA LEU A 234 6.75 -9.12 -16.29
C LEU A 234 5.23 -9.22 -16.11
N GLN A 235 4.59 -8.16 -15.61
CA GLN A 235 3.12 -8.11 -15.49
C GLN A 235 2.44 -8.36 -16.83
N LYS A 236 2.88 -7.67 -17.90
CA LYS A 236 2.32 -7.81 -19.26
C LYS A 236 2.49 -9.25 -19.78
N ARG A 237 3.65 -9.87 -19.51
CA ARG A 237 3.92 -11.27 -19.88
C ARG A 237 3.07 -12.27 -19.10
N ILE A 238 2.92 -12.09 -17.80
CA ILE A 238 2.04 -12.94 -16.96
C ILE A 238 0.59 -12.83 -17.44
N GLN A 239 0.13 -11.61 -17.72
CA GLN A 239 -1.20 -11.35 -18.26
C GLN A 239 -1.41 -12.06 -19.60
N PHE A 240 -0.38 -12.11 -20.45
CA PHE A 240 -0.42 -12.85 -21.72
C PHE A 240 -0.47 -14.38 -21.51
N ILE A 241 0.37 -14.93 -20.61
CA ILE A 241 0.41 -16.37 -20.30
C ILE A 241 -0.94 -16.88 -19.78
N LEU A 242 -1.59 -16.09 -18.92
CA LEU A 242 -2.88 -16.45 -18.33
C LEU A 242 -4.07 -16.15 -19.25
N GLY A 243 -3.84 -15.49 -20.39
CA GLY A 243 -4.85 -15.22 -21.40
C GLY A 243 -6.07 -14.45 -20.87
N ASP A 244 -7.22 -14.73 -21.47
CA ASP A 244 -8.50 -14.07 -21.18
C ASP A 244 -9.07 -14.40 -19.80
N ASP A 245 -8.51 -15.40 -19.12
CA ASP A 245 -8.97 -15.81 -17.79
C ASP A 245 -8.49 -14.86 -16.67
N CYS A 246 -7.43 -14.10 -16.96
CA CYS A 246 -6.87 -13.12 -16.07
C CYS A 246 -7.44 -11.74 -16.35
N LYS A 247 -8.02 -11.10 -15.32
CA LYS A 247 -8.53 -9.73 -15.42
C LYS A 247 -7.43 -8.68 -15.26
N ASN A 248 -6.56 -8.87 -14.28
CA ASN A 248 -5.50 -7.91 -13.94
C ASN A 248 -4.33 -8.63 -13.25
N VAL A 249 -3.10 -8.15 -13.48
CA VAL A 249 -1.87 -8.62 -12.81
C VAL A 249 -1.11 -7.45 -12.22
N LYS A 250 -0.55 -7.64 -11.01
CA LYS A 250 0.42 -6.71 -10.44
C LYS A 250 1.61 -7.45 -9.85
N CYS A 251 2.81 -7.00 -10.21
CA CYS A 251 4.06 -7.50 -9.63
C CYS A 251 4.65 -6.44 -8.72
N LEU A 252 5.05 -6.84 -7.51
CA LEU A 252 5.72 -5.98 -6.52
C LEU A 252 7.04 -6.61 -6.12
N TRP A 253 8.05 -5.76 -5.96
CA TRP A 253 9.31 -6.15 -5.36
C TRP A 253 9.38 -5.65 -3.93
N GLN A 254 9.66 -6.56 -2.99
CA GLN A 254 9.95 -6.20 -1.61
C GLN A 254 11.46 -6.23 -1.38
N GLU A 255 12.04 -5.05 -1.22
CA GLU A 255 13.50 -4.89 -1.11
C GLU A 255 14.09 -5.59 0.11
N GLU A 256 13.44 -5.52 1.28
CA GLU A 256 13.95 -6.12 2.52
C GLU A 256 14.09 -7.65 2.43
N GLN A 257 13.13 -8.30 1.76
CA GLN A 257 13.11 -9.76 1.61
C GLN A 257 13.72 -10.21 0.29
N GLN A 258 14.06 -9.29 -0.62
CA GLN A 258 14.44 -9.57 -1.99
C GLN A 258 13.46 -10.53 -2.69
N LYS A 259 12.16 -10.36 -2.43
CA LYS A 259 11.08 -11.22 -2.95
C LYS A 259 10.23 -10.49 -3.97
N LEU A 260 9.87 -11.23 -5.02
CA LEU A 260 8.96 -10.84 -6.08
C LEU A 260 7.57 -11.41 -5.80
N PHE A 261 6.62 -10.53 -5.55
CA PHE A 261 5.22 -10.85 -5.33
C PHE A 261 4.42 -10.64 -6.59
N CYS A 262 3.53 -11.58 -6.92
CA CYS A 262 2.58 -11.47 -8.01
C CYS A 262 1.15 -11.59 -7.47
N PHE A 263 0.31 -10.62 -7.80
CA PHE A 263 -1.10 -10.61 -7.48
C PHE A 263 -1.89 -10.76 -8.79
N VAL A 264 -2.80 -11.71 -8.81
CA VAL A 264 -3.59 -12.05 -10.01
C VAL A 264 -5.06 -11.95 -9.65
N GLN A 265 -5.81 -11.18 -10.43
CA GLN A 265 -7.27 -11.14 -10.38
C GLN A 265 -7.81 -11.98 -11.53
N ILE A 266 -8.59 -13.01 -11.23
CA ILE A 266 -9.23 -13.89 -12.22
C ILE A 266 -10.67 -13.46 -12.49
N ASN A 267 -11.21 -13.86 -13.65
CA ASN A 267 -12.63 -13.67 -13.96
C ASN A 267 -13.52 -14.56 -13.07
N MET A 268 -14.68 -14.02 -12.66
CA MET A 268 -15.55 -14.66 -11.65
C MET A 268 -16.15 -16.00 -12.06
N ASP A 269 -16.14 -16.33 -13.36
CA ASP A 269 -16.74 -17.55 -13.91
C ASP A 269 -15.77 -18.75 -13.93
N ILE A 270 -14.56 -18.59 -13.39
CA ILE A 270 -13.49 -19.61 -13.50
C ILE A 270 -12.95 -19.98 -12.12
N THR A 271 -13.03 -21.27 -11.78
CA THR A 271 -12.40 -21.84 -10.57
C THR A 271 -11.02 -22.40 -10.89
N TYR A 272 -10.02 -21.54 -11.04
CA TYR A 272 -8.63 -22.01 -11.01
C TYR A 272 -8.16 -22.23 -9.58
N SER A 273 -7.49 -23.37 -9.35
CA SER A 273 -6.73 -23.55 -8.11
C SER A 273 -5.43 -22.73 -8.20
N ARG A 274 -4.99 -22.17 -7.06
CA ARG A 274 -3.71 -21.45 -6.95
C ARG A 274 -2.52 -22.28 -7.50
N ALA A 275 -2.60 -23.60 -7.37
CA ALA A 275 -1.61 -24.54 -7.88
C ALA A 275 -1.55 -24.59 -9.42
N HIS A 276 -2.69 -24.47 -10.11
CA HIS A 276 -2.74 -24.45 -11.57
C HIS A 276 -2.05 -23.21 -12.14
N ILE A 277 -2.41 -22.02 -11.63
CA ILE A 277 -1.80 -20.74 -12.05
C ILE A 277 -0.30 -20.75 -11.76
N ARG A 278 0.10 -21.21 -10.57
CA ARG A 278 1.53 -21.31 -10.23
C ARG A 278 2.27 -22.21 -11.22
N ARG A 279 1.73 -23.38 -11.57
CA ARG A 279 2.37 -24.29 -12.54
C ARG A 279 2.54 -23.61 -13.90
N CYS A 280 1.47 -23.02 -14.43
CA CYS A 280 1.47 -22.34 -15.72
C CYS A 280 2.52 -21.23 -15.79
N LEU A 281 2.63 -20.40 -14.75
CA LEU A 281 3.65 -19.35 -14.68
C LEU A 281 5.08 -19.91 -14.58
N MET A 282 5.29 -20.97 -13.79
CA MET A 282 6.63 -21.56 -13.62
C MET A 282 7.16 -22.22 -14.91
N GLU A 283 6.27 -22.76 -15.75
CA GLU A 283 6.60 -23.37 -17.04
C GLU A 283 6.94 -22.33 -18.13
N ASN A 284 6.37 -21.13 -18.06
CA ASN A 284 6.45 -20.12 -19.12
C ASN A 284 7.35 -18.91 -18.79
N LEU A 285 7.76 -18.76 -17.54
CA LEU A 285 8.66 -17.70 -17.07
C LEU A 285 10.07 -18.22 -16.83
N SER A 286 11.05 -17.39 -17.16
CA SER A 286 12.45 -17.66 -16.80
C SER A 286 12.65 -17.62 -15.28
N GLU A 287 13.75 -18.20 -14.79
CA GLU A 287 14.03 -18.30 -13.36
C GLU A 287 14.00 -16.94 -12.63
N VAL A 288 14.54 -15.90 -13.26
CA VAL A 288 14.55 -14.52 -12.75
C VAL A 288 13.15 -13.88 -12.74
N GLU A 289 12.25 -14.30 -13.63
CA GLU A 289 10.89 -13.76 -13.76
C GLU A 289 9.87 -14.45 -12.83
N ARG A 290 10.16 -15.67 -12.35
CA ARG A 290 9.24 -16.48 -11.54
C ARG A 290 8.90 -15.82 -10.20
N PRO A 291 7.64 -15.43 -9.93
CA PRO A 291 7.29 -14.83 -8.66
C PRO A 291 7.52 -15.79 -7.49
N ASP A 292 8.10 -15.30 -6.40
CA ASP A 292 8.31 -16.06 -5.17
C ASP A 292 6.95 -16.42 -4.55
N ASN A 293 6.02 -15.46 -4.57
CA ASN A 293 4.66 -15.60 -4.06
C ASN A 293 3.64 -15.19 -5.12
N ILE A 294 2.57 -15.99 -5.25
CA ILE A 294 1.45 -15.73 -6.17
C ILE A 294 0.17 -15.74 -5.35
N GLU A 295 -0.56 -14.64 -5.34
CA GLU A 295 -1.80 -14.49 -4.60
C GLU A 295 -2.97 -14.18 -5.53
N LEU A 296 -4.07 -14.93 -5.35
CA LEU A 296 -5.31 -14.71 -6.08
C LEU A 296 -6.17 -13.73 -5.30
N ILE A 297 -6.52 -12.61 -5.93
CA ILE A 297 -7.32 -11.58 -5.31
C ILE A 297 -8.65 -11.41 -6.04
N SER A 298 -9.73 -11.18 -5.28
CA SER A 298 -11.04 -10.85 -5.85
C SER A 298 -11.04 -9.47 -6.53
N GLY A 299 -10.15 -8.57 -6.10
CA GLY A 299 -9.96 -7.26 -6.71
C GLY A 299 -8.79 -6.49 -6.12
N PHE A 300 -8.23 -5.58 -6.93
CA PHE A 300 -7.14 -4.70 -6.53
C PHE A 300 -7.65 -3.62 -5.57
N PRO A 301 -7.10 -3.53 -4.33
CA PRO A 301 -7.47 -2.48 -3.41
C PRO A 301 -6.98 -1.14 -3.95
N LEU A 302 -7.81 -0.12 -3.83
CA LEU A 302 -7.48 1.25 -4.17
C LEU A 302 -7.39 2.07 -2.89
N ASN A 303 -6.46 3.01 -2.83
CA ASN A 303 -6.35 3.98 -1.76
C ASN A 303 -7.43 5.08 -1.89
N SER A 304 -7.45 6.01 -0.95
CA SER A 304 -8.36 7.16 -0.94
C SER A 304 -8.33 8.03 -2.20
N HIS A 305 -7.26 7.91 -3.00
CA HIS A 305 -7.06 8.67 -4.25
C HIS A 305 -7.42 7.85 -5.50
N GLY A 306 -7.91 6.62 -5.35
CA GLY A 306 -8.25 5.75 -6.48
C GLY A 306 -7.03 5.10 -7.16
N LYS A 307 -5.84 5.21 -6.57
CA LYS A 307 -4.63 4.49 -7.02
C LYS A 307 -4.50 3.17 -6.26
N LEU A 308 -3.78 2.22 -6.84
CA LEU A 308 -3.54 0.90 -6.23
C LEU A 308 -2.87 1.02 -4.84
N ASP A 309 -3.46 0.38 -3.83
CA ASP A 309 -2.96 0.39 -2.46
C ASP A 309 -1.98 -0.76 -2.23
N PHE A 310 -0.70 -0.45 -2.44
CA PHE A 310 0.42 -1.37 -2.25
C PHE A 310 0.53 -1.89 -0.81
N ARG A 311 0.21 -1.07 0.19
CA ARG A 311 0.29 -1.49 1.60
C ARG A 311 -0.80 -2.51 1.90
N CYS A 312 -2.01 -2.28 1.41
CA CYS A 312 -3.10 -3.23 1.54
C CYS A 312 -2.76 -4.57 0.83
N LEU A 313 -2.22 -4.52 -0.39
CA LEU A 313 -1.76 -5.73 -1.10
C LEU A 313 -0.69 -6.50 -0.33
N LEU A 314 0.33 -5.81 0.19
CA LEU A 314 1.39 -6.45 0.97
C LEU A 314 0.85 -7.00 2.29
N SER A 315 -0.13 -6.35 2.93
CA SER A 315 -0.77 -6.87 4.15
C SER A 315 -1.51 -8.19 3.93
N LYS A 316 -2.06 -8.44 2.73
CA LYS A 316 -2.66 -9.73 2.36
C LYS A 316 -1.64 -10.88 2.26
N MET A 317 -0.35 -10.57 2.16
CA MET A 317 0.74 -11.56 2.21
C MET A 317 1.19 -11.85 3.66
N CYS A 318 0.70 -11.10 4.65
CA CYS A 318 1.10 -11.23 6.06
C CYS A 318 0.17 -12.14 6.89
N GLU A 319 -0.48 -13.14 6.29
CA GLU A 319 -1.21 -14.16 7.07
C GLU A 319 -0.27 -15.29 7.53
N LYS A 320 -0.23 -15.48 8.86
CA LYS A 320 0.49 -16.48 9.67
C LYS A 320 1.67 -17.18 8.97
N LYS A 321 2.85 -16.56 9.05
CA LYS A 321 4.11 -17.31 8.93
C LYS A 321 4.20 -18.31 10.09
N PRO A 322 4.61 -19.57 9.85
CA PRO A 322 5.06 -20.42 10.93
C PRO A 322 6.19 -19.70 11.66
N THR A 323 6.03 -19.51 12.97
CA THR A 323 7.05 -18.84 13.81
C THR A 323 8.16 -19.79 14.23
N ASP A 324 7.92 -21.10 14.12
CA ASP A 324 8.84 -22.15 14.53
C ASP A 324 9.80 -22.54 13.39
N PRO A 325 11.12 -22.43 13.60
CA PRO A 325 12.15 -22.94 12.69
C PRO A 325 11.92 -24.35 12.15
N GLU A 326 11.41 -25.27 12.98
CA GLU A 326 11.14 -26.66 12.58
C GLU A 326 9.95 -26.75 11.60
N GLU A 327 8.90 -25.98 11.85
CA GLU A 327 7.72 -25.90 11.00
C GLU A 327 8.06 -25.25 9.65
N ILE A 328 8.87 -24.17 9.63
CA ILE A 328 9.40 -23.55 8.41
C ILE A 328 10.21 -24.57 7.59
N PHE A 329 11.11 -25.31 8.24
CA PHE A 329 11.93 -26.33 7.59
C PHE A 329 11.08 -27.44 6.97
N THR A 330 10.11 -27.94 7.74
CA THR A 330 9.28 -29.05 7.29
C THR A 330 8.37 -28.63 6.13
N ASP A 331 7.77 -27.45 6.23
CA ASP A 331 6.93 -26.89 5.16
C ASP A 331 7.74 -26.64 3.87
N PHE A 332 8.98 -26.16 3.99
CA PHE A 332 9.87 -25.97 2.84
C PHE A 332 10.22 -27.30 2.16
N VAL A 333 10.61 -28.31 2.94
CA VAL A 333 10.94 -29.64 2.40
C VAL A 333 9.72 -30.28 1.72
N THR A 334 8.53 -30.13 2.30
CA THR A 334 7.30 -30.69 1.71
C THR A 334 6.83 -29.92 0.48
N LYS A 335 6.82 -28.59 0.49
CA LYS A 335 6.32 -27.77 -0.63
C LYS A 335 7.31 -27.63 -1.78
N THR A 336 8.60 -27.57 -1.49
CA THR A 336 9.64 -27.30 -2.50
C THR A 336 10.33 -28.57 -2.98
N LEU A 337 10.55 -29.55 -2.10
CA LEU A 337 11.23 -30.80 -2.45
C LEU A 337 10.26 -31.99 -2.58
N GLY A 338 8.98 -31.80 -2.22
CA GLY A 338 7.94 -32.82 -2.38
C GLY A 338 8.03 -33.99 -1.39
N ILE A 339 8.77 -33.83 -0.28
CA ILE A 339 8.98 -34.88 0.72
C ILE A 339 8.18 -34.58 1.99
N ASP A 340 7.29 -35.50 2.36
CA ASP A 340 6.52 -35.44 3.59
C ASP A 340 7.33 -36.05 4.76
N LEU A 341 7.78 -35.19 5.67
CA LEU A 341 8.58 -35.60 6.85
C LEU A 341 7.72 -36.17 7.99
N PHE A 342 6.38 -36.08 7.91
CA PHE A 342 5.46 -36.53 8.97
C PHE A 342 4.82 -37.91 8.69
N ASN A 343 4.80 -38.39 7.44
CA ASN A 343 4.12 -39.63 7.04
C ASN A 343 4.99 -40.91 7.04
N THR A 344 5.87 -41.09 8.02
CA THR A 344 6.72 -42.30 8.14
C THR A 344 6.10 -43.44 8.96
N SER A 345 4.76 -43.52 9.04
CA SER A 345 4.05 -44.50 9.87
C SER A 345 3.27 -45.59 9.11
N ASN A 346 3.57 -45.89 7.85
CA ASN A 346 3.02 -47.08 7.19
C ASN A 346 4.10 -47.96 6.51
N THR A 347 4.44 -49.02 7.24
CA THR A 347 4.92 -50.36 6.84
C THR A 347 5.67 -50.57 5.50
N MET A 348 6.88 -51.12 5.66
CA MET A 348 7.71 -51.82 4.66
C MET A 348 8.56 -50.98 3.68
N LYS A 349 9.35 -50.03 4.21
CA LYS A 349 10.65 -49.60 3.64
C LYS A 349 11.49 -48.84 4.68
N LYS A 350 11.61 -49.40 5.89
CA LYS A 350 12.55 -48.89 6.90
C LYS A 350 13.97 -49.23 6.43
N ASN A 351 14.67 -48.26 5.84
CA ASN A 351 16.11 -47.97 6.05
C ASN A 351 16.74 -46.96 5.06
N SER A 352 16.01 -46.35 4.11
CA SER A 352 16.65 -45.43 3.13
C SER A 352 16.16 -43.98 3.12
N GLU A 353 15.03 -43.64 3.74
CA GLU A 353 14.40 -42.31 3.55
C GLU A 353 14.64 -41.33 4.72
N SER A 354 14.96 -41.80 5.92
CA SER A 354 15.34 -40.95 7.08
C SER A 354 16.83 -40.60 7.14
N THR A 355 17.63 -41.13 6.21
CA THR A 355 19.09 -40.96 6.10
C THR A 355 19.51 -40.04 4.97
N MET A 356 18.57 -39.58 4.13
CA MET A 356 18.89 -38.70 3.01
C MET A 356 19.26 -37.30 3.49
N SER A 357 20.30 -36.73 2.88
CA SER A 357 20.70 -35.35 3.07
C SER A 357 19.88 -34.41 2.19
N PHE A 358 19.85 -33.13 2.55
CA PHE A 358 19.14 -32.09 1.80
C PHE A 358 19.53 -32.05 0.32
N ILE A 359 20.80 -32.27 -0.01
CA ILE A 359 21.27 -32.35 -1.39
C ILE A 359 20.78 -33.64 -2.08
N ALA A 360 20.79 -34.78 -1.39
CA ALA A 360 20.39 -36.07 -1.96
C ALA A 360 18.91 -36.10 -2.38
N VAL A 361 18.08 -35.26 -1.77
CA VAL A 361 16.66 -35.09 -2.12
C VAL A 361 16.41 -33.99 -3.15
N GLY A 362 17.45 -33.47 -3.80
CA GLY A 362 17.34 -32.45 -4.85
C GLY A 362 17.46 -31.01 -4.35
N GLY A 363 17.86 -30.80 -3.09
CA GLY A 363 18.13 -29.49 -2.52
C GLY A 363 19.34 -28.81 -3.17
N THR A 364 19.18 -27.56 -3.60
CA THR A 364 20.27 -26.76 -4.18
C THR A 364 20.88 -25.80 -3.16
N SER A 365 22.08 -25.28 -3.45
CA SER A 365 22.72 -24.25 -2.62
C SER A 365 21.88 -22.99 -2.50
N PHE A 366 21.14 -22.62 -3.55
CA PHE A 366 20.20 -21.50 -3.53
C PHE A 366 19.02 -21.74 -2.58
N GLN A 367 18.44 -22.94 -2.62
CA GLN A 367 17.38 -23.35 -1.71
C GLN A 367 17.87 -23.38 -0.25
N ALA A 368 19.09 -23.85 -0.02
CA ALA A 368 19.71 -23.83 1.32
C ALA A 368 19.88 -22.40 1.86
N ILE A 369 20.37 -21.46 1.04
CA ILE A 369 20.53 -20.05 1.43
C ILE A 369 19.17 -19.40 1.70
N THR A 370 18.17 -19.67 0.86
CA THR A 370 16.80 -19.16 1.02
C THR A 370 16.20 -19.64 2.34
N LEU A 371 16.34 -20.94 2.62
CA LEU A 371 15.85 -21.58 3.84
C LEU A 371 16.55 -21.04 5.10
N VAL A 372 17.87 -20.85 5.06
CA VAL A 372 18.64 -20.24 6.17
C VAL A 372 18.25 -18.79 6.39
N THR A 373 17.94 -18.05 5.33
CA THR A 373 17.49 -16.65 5.42
C THR A 373 16.10 -16.58 6.04
N GLU A 374 15.20 -17.50 5.67
CA GLU A 374 13.83 -17.57 6.18
C GLU A 374 13.78 -18.01 7.65
N ILE A 375 14.55 -19.03 8.02
CA ILE A 375 14.68 -19.51 9.41
C ILE A 375 15.51 -18.55 10.26
N GLY A 376 16.49 -17.87 9.65
CA GLY A 376 17.43 -16.98 10.33
C GLY A 376 16.78 -15.73 10.95
N LEU A 377 15.52 -15.42 10.63
CA LEU A 377 14.75 -14.40 11.34
C LEU A 377 14.32 -14.86 12.74
N SER A 378 14.27 -16.18 12.98
CA SER A 378 13.88 -16.80 14.25
C SER A 378 15.06 -17.34 15.06
N LEU A 379 16.24 -17.52 14.44
CA LEU A 379 17.48 -17.95 15.12
C LEU A 379 18.24 -16.72 15.67
N ASP A 380 18.44 -16.69 16.98
CA ASP A 380 19.01 -15.52 17.69
C ASP A 380 20.54 -15.36 17.48
N ASN A 381 21.28 -16.42 17.09
CA ASN A 381 22.75 -16.36 16.91
C ASN A 381 23.19 -16.49 15.44
N ALA A 382 24.18 -15.68 15.03
CA ALA A 382 24.84 -15.78 13.73
C ALA A 382 25.59 -17.12 13.52
N CYS A 383 26.04 -17.75 14.62
CA CYS A 383 26.69 -19.07 14.59
C CYS A 383 25.71 -20.17 14.13
N ASP A 384 24.46 -20.12 14.60
CA ASP A 384 23.42 -21.13 14.27
C ASP A 384 23.01 -21.06 12.78
N LYS A 385 23.06 -19.87 12.16
CA LYS A 385 22.79 -19.69 10.72
C LYS A 385 23.87 -20.34 9.85
N ASN A 386 25.13 -20.14 10.24
CA ASN A 386 26.28 -20.73 9.53
C ASN A 386 26.32 -22.24 9.70
N GLU A 387 25.99 -22.74 10.89
CA GLU A 387 25.91 -24.18 11.16
C GLU A 387 24.76 -24.83 10.38
N LEU A 388 23.56 -24.21 10.35
CA LEU A 388 22.43 -24.69 9.56
C LEU A 388 22.77 -24.74 8.06
N LEU A 389 23.43 -23.71 7.52
CA LEU A 389 23.86 -23.68 6.13
C LEU A 389 24.86 -24.80 5.83
N GLN A 390 25.84 -25.03 6.71
CA GLN A 390 26.79 -26.13 6.58
C GLN A 390 26.10 -27.50 6.64
N MET A 391 25.08 -27.65 7.49
CA MET A 391 24.31 -28.89 7.59
C MET A 391 23.48 -29.15 6.33
N LEU A 392 22.83 -28.12 5.76
CA LEU A 392 22.07 -28.24 4.51
C LEU A 392 22.96 -28.58 3.31
N LEU A 393 24.21 -28.09 3.31
CA LEU A 393 25.17 -28.34 2.24
C LEU A 393 26.02 -29.61 2.46
N SER A 394 25.85 -30.31 3.58
CA SER A 394 26.63 -31.51 3.88
C SER A 394 25.94 -32.77 3.34
N PRO A 395 26.61 -33.59 2.51
CA PRO A 395 26.04 -34.85 2.04
C PRO A 395 25.85 -35.88 3.17
N HIS A 396 26.50 -35.66 4.32
CA HIS A 396 26.51 -36.58 5.46
C HIS A 396 25.50 -36.21 6.57
N LYS A 397 24.80 -35.08 6.44
CA LYS A 397 23.81 -34.62 7.42
C LYS A 397 22.41 -34.93 6.90
N SER A 398 21.70 -35.82 7.58
CA SER A 398 20.34 -36.20 7.19
C SER A 398 19.33 -35.10 7.49
N LEU A 399 18.20 -35.12 6.77
CA LEU A 399 17.07 -34.23 7.05
C LEU A 399 16.58 -34.33 8.51
N ALA A 400 16.64 -35.53 9.11
CA ALA A 400 16.33 -35.74 10.53
C ALA A 400 17.33 -35.05 11.47
N CYS A 401 18.62 -35.03 11.11
CA CYS A 401 19.65 -34.32 11.88
C CYS A 401 19.41 -32.80 11.85
N ILE A 402 19.02 -32.26 10.69
CA ILE A 402 18.68 -30.84 10.51
C ILE A 402 17.40 -30.49 11.29
N ARG A 403 16.37 -31.33 11.21
CA ARG A 403 15.13 -31.14 11.98
C ARG A 403 15.38 -31.12 13.48
N ASN A 404 16.16 -32.06 14.00
CA ASN A 404 16.52 -32.11 15.42
C ASN A 404 17.35 -30.89 15.85
N PHE A 405 18.29 -30.43 15.03
CA PHE A 405 19.05 -29.21 15.28
C PHE A 405 18.11 -27.99 15.46
N LEU A 406 17.12 -27.85 14.57
CA LEU A 406 16.14 -26.76 14.66
C LEU A 406 15.21 -26.91 15.87
N ALA A 407 14.72 -28.12 16.15
CA ALA A 407 13.88 -28.42 17.32
C ALA A 407 14.58 -28.05 18.65
N THR A 408 15.86 -28.42 18.79
CA THR A 408 16.65 -28.10 20.00
C THR A 408 16.88 -26.60 20.22
N ARG A 409 16.85 -25.79 19.16
CA ARG A 409 17.02 -24.33 19.25
C ARG A 409 15.70 -23.58 19.35
N SER A 410 14.59 -24.21 18.98
CA SER A 410 13.24 -23.67 19.17
C SER A 410 12.73 -23.77 20.62
N LEU A 411 13.26 -24.74 21.39
CA LEU A 411 12.85 -25.02 22.78
C LEU A 411 13.16 -23.92 23.80
N SER A 412 14.04 -22.95 23.52
CA SER A 412 14.45 -21.91 24.49
C SER A 412 13.40 -20.82 24.73
N LYS A 413 12.39 -20.67 23.86
CA LYS A 413 11.29 -19.69 24.05
C LYS A 413 10.03 -20.25 24.71
N TYR A 414 9.92 -21.58 24.87
CA TYR A 414 8.69 -22.24 25.34
C TYR A 414 8.61 -22.53 26.85
N GLU A 415 9.70 -22.39 27.61
CA GLU A 415 9.69 -22.59 29.07
C GLU A 415 8.96 -21.49 29.87
N PHE A 416 8.58 -20.36 29.25
CA PHE A 416 7.82 -19.31 29.94
C PHE A 416 6.29 -19.41 29.79
N MET A 417 5.76 -20.35 29.02
CA MET A 417 4.31 -20.42 28.71
C MET A 417 3.59 -21.69 29.18
N THR A 418 4.27 -22.66 29.79
CA THR A 418 3.63 -23.88 30.33
C THR A 418 3.15 -23.70 31.78
N ARG A 419 2.21 -22.77 31.97
CA ARG A 419 1.21 -22.82 33.06
C ARG A 419 -0.16 -22.35 32.55
N ALA A 420 -0.66 -23.00 31.51
CA ALA A 420 -2.10 -23.06 31.26
C ALA A 420 -2.38 -24.40 30.58
N SER A 421 -3.13 -25.23 31.28
CA SER A 421 -3.44 -26.62 30.96
C SER A 421 -4.14 -26.82 29.62
N CYS A 422 -3.79 -27.93 29.01
CA CYS A 422 -4.36 -28.52 27.80
C CYS A 422 -5.88 -28.74 27.88
N GLU A 423 -6.61 -28.31 26.86
CA GLU A 423 -7.82 -29.00 26.38
C GLU A 423 -7.81 -29.01 24.83
N GLU A 424 -8.09 -30.16 24.25
CA GLU A 424 -8.11 -30.43 22.80
C GLU A 424 -9.23 -29.66 22.07
N PRO A 425 -9.02 -29.16 20.83
CA PRO A 425 -10.08 -28.48 20.10
C PRO A 425 -11.02 -29.48 19.43
N LYS A 426 -12.20 -29.66 20.04
CA LYS A 426 -13.41 -30.18 19.38
C LYS A 426 -13.87 -29.23 18.28
N SER A 427 -14.26 -29.80 17.14
CA SER A 427 -14.98 -29.23 15.98
C SER A 427 -15.09 -27.70 15.92
N HIS A 428 -14.48 -27.07 14.92
CA HIS A 428 -14.64 -25.65 14.62
C HIS A 428 -16.11 -25.28 14.30
N LYS A 429 -16.88 -24.95 15.33
CA LYS A 429 -18.03 -24.05 15.19
C LYS A 429 -17.46 -22.69 14.79
N LYS A 430 -18.01 -22.11 13.72
CA LYS A 430 -17.72 -20.72 13.34
C LYS A 430 -18.05 -19.83 14.54
N ASN A 431 -17.03 -19.41 15.29
CA ASN A 431 -17.17 -18.45 16.38
C ASN A 431 -17.38 -17.08 15.73
N PHE A 432 -18.63 -16.72 15.52
CA PHE A 432 -18.99 -15.34 15.23
C PHE A 432 -18.63 -14.49 16.45
N PHE A 433 -17.86 -13.42 16.24
CA PHE A 433 -17.60 -12.44 17.30
C PHE A 433 -18.93 -11.90 17.81
N LYS A 434 -19.16 -11.99 19.12
CA LYS A 434 -20.35 -11.43 19.75
C LYS A 434 -20.09 -9.96 20.06
N PHE A 435 -20.92 -9.09 19.50
CA PHE A 435 -20.94 -7.67 19.88
C PHE A 435 -21.37 -7.55 21.35
N LEU A 436 -20.53 -6.94 22.19
CA LEU A 436 -20.79 -6.78 23.62
C LEU A 436 -21.41 -5.41 23.95
N TRP A 437 -20.75 -4.32 23.55
CA TRP A 437 -21.19 -2.95 23.82
C TRP A 437 -20.53 -1.94 22.86
N ARG A 438 -21.05 -0.70 22.83
CA ARG A 438 -20.44 0.46 22.15
C ARG A 438 -20.67 1.72 22.98
N THR A 439 -19.74 2.67 22.90
CA THR A 439 -19.80 3.96 23.60
C THR A 439 -19.42 5.07 22.63
N SER A 440 -20.17 6.17 22.63
CA SER A 440 -19.88 7.35 21.78
C SER A 440 -18.95 8.30 22.51
N LEU A 441 -17.90 8.76 21.82
CA LEU A 441 -17.06 9.89 22.22
C LEU A 441 -17.28 11.11 21.31
N ASN A 442 -18.40 11.19 20.61
CA ASN A 442 -18.89 12.35 19.85
C ASN A 442 -18.03 12.85 18.67
N LYS A 443 -16.83 12.29 18.44
CA LYS A 443 -15.96 12.56 17.29
C LYS A 443 -14.93 11.41 17.13
N CYS A 444 -14.01 11.54 16.16
CA CYS A 444 -12.95 10.58 15.90
C CYS A 444 -12.11 10.25 17.15
N VAL A 445 -11.65 9.01 17.20
CA VAL A 445 -10.83 8.45 18.28
C VAL A 445 -9.52 7.99 17.67
N ASP A 446 -8.53 8.87 17.65
CA ASP A 446 -7.20 8.57 17.12
C ASP A 446 -6.23 8.12 18.24
N SER A 447 -6.62 8.33 19.51
CA SER A 447 -5.92 7.76 20.66
C SER A 447 -6.16 6.26 20.75
N THR A 448 -5.08 5.47 20.76
CA THR A 448 -5.13 4.04 21.07
C THR A 448 -5.71 3.82 22.48
N PRO A 449 -6.77 3.00 22.65
CA PRO A 449 -7.32 2.70 23.98
C PRO A 449 -6.30 1.94 24.84
N ILE A 450 -6.33 2.17 26.16
CA ILE A 450 -5.54 1.42 27.14
C ILE A 450 -6.44 0.68 28.11
N THR A 451 -6.11 -0.58 28.41
CA THR A 451 -6.72 -1.33 29.51
C THR A 451 -5.99 -1.03 30.81
N ILE A 452 -6.73 -0.64 31.84
CA ILE A 452 -6.22 -0.43 33.19
C ILE A 452 -6.68 -1.61 34.04
N GLY A 453 -5.76 -2.55 34.26
CA GLY A 453 -6.09 -3.88 34.76
C GLY A 453 -7.08 -4.59 33.82
N ASN A 454 -7.97 -5.40 34.40
CA ASN A 454 -9.01 -6.12 33.64
C ASN A 454 -10.37 -5.42 33.63
N LYS A 455 -10.48 -4.26 34.29
CA LYS A 455 -11.78 -3.64 34.65
C LYS A 455 -12.12 -2.39 33.86
N TRP A 456 -11.11 -1.61 33.45
CA TRP A 456 -11.34 -0.31 32.85
C TRP A 456 -10.61 -0.15 31.52
N VAL A 457 -11.21 0.60 30.61
CA VAL A 457 -10.64 1.05 29.35
C VAL A 457 -10.60 2.57 29.38
N CYS A 458 -9.43 3.18 29.15
CA CYS A 458 -9.29 4.63 29.07
C CYS A 458 -8.91 5.05 27.65
N VAL A 459 -9.54 6.10 27.12
CA VAL A 459 -9.36 6.54 25.73
C VAL A 459 -9.74 8.01 25.53
N GLY A 460 -8.94 8.73 24.74
CA GLY A 460 -9.19 10.13 24.35
C GLY A 460 -9.79 10.26 22.95
N SER A 461 -10.36 11.43 22.65
CA SER A 461 -11.01 11.70 21.37
C SER A 461 -10.79 13.14 20.88
N HIS A 462 -11.17 13.39 19.62
CA HIS A 462 -11.12 14.72 19.01
C HIS A 462 -12.22 15.66 19.48
N SER A 463 -13.18 15.17 20.25
CA SER A 463 -14.22 15.98 20.89
C SER A 463 -13.80 16.50 22.27
N HIS A 464 -12.50 16.40 22.57
CA HIS A 464 -11.88 16.83 23.82
C HIS A 464 -12.22 15.93 25.03
N ASN A 465 -12.97 14.86 24.78
CA ASN A 465 -13.37 13.90 25.80
C ASN A 465 -12.28 12.84 26.02
N LEU A 466 -11.90 12.68 27.28
CA LEU A 466 -11.14 11.56 27.83
C LEU A 466 -12.08 10.72 28.69
N ALA A 467 -12.37 9.51 28.22
CA ALA A 467 -13.32 8.62 28.87
C ALA A 467 -12.62 7.45 29.53
N THR A 468 -13.06 7.11 30.74
CA THR A 468 -12.82 5.81 31.37
C THR A 468 -14.12 5.01 31.32
N ILE A 469 -14.05 3.80 30.79
CA ILE A 469 -15.19 2.94 30.47
C ILE A 469 -14.99 1.60 31.16
N ASP A 470 -16.06 1.00 31.67
CA ASP A 470 -16.07 -0.37 32.18
C ASP A 470 -15.87 -1.36 31.04
N SER A 471 -14.83 -2.22 31.13
CA SER A 471 -14.44 -3.13 30.06
C SER A 471 -15.50 -4.20 29.74
N GLU A 472 -16.33 -4.58 30.72
CA GLU A 472 -17.34 -5.61 30.57
C GLU A 472 -18.69 -5.04 30.12
N LYS A 473 -19.09 -3.91 30.71
CA LYS A 473 -20.42 -3.32 30.52
C LYS A 473 -20.47 -2.21 29.47
N GLY A 474 -19.32 -1.62 29.11
CA GLY A 474 -19.25 -0.44 28.24
C GLY A 474 -19.80 0.84 28.89
N ALA A 475 -20.08 0.81 30.19
CA ALA A 475 -20.61 1.94 30.93
C ALA A 475 -19.51 2.98 31.20
N LEU A 476 -19.85 4.26 31.08
CA LEU A 476 -18.94 5.36 31.36
C LEU A 476 -18.70 5.48 32.88
N ILE A 477 -17.44 5.35 33.31
CA ILE A 477 -17.01 5.49 34.70
C ILE A 477 -16.62 6.94 34.99
N ALA A 478 -15.84 7.54 34.10
CA ALA A 478 -15.42 8.93 34.20
C ALA A 478 -15.37 9.57 32.80
N LEU A 479 -15.68 10.85 32.75
CA LEU A 479 -15.52 11.68 31.57
C LEU A 479 -14.82 12.97 31.98
N LEU A 480 -13.64 13.19 31.40
CA LEU A 480 -12.88 14.42 31.58
C LEU A 480 -12.83 15.15 30.24
N GLU A 481 -13.23 16.42 30.24
CA GLU A 481 -13.10 17.30 29.08
C GLU A 481 -11.81 18.11 29.19
N LEU A 482 -10.91 17.97 28.21
CA LEU A 482 -9.68 18.75 28.11
C LEU A 482 -9.88 19.96 27.17
N PRO A 483 -8.97 20.94 27.12
CA PRO A 483 -9.18 22.13 26.28
C PRO A 483 -9.08 21.89 24.77
N ASP A 484 -8.49 20.77 24.34
CA ASP A 484 -8.29 20.43 22.93
C ASP A 484 -8.32 18.91 22.72
N ARG A 485 -8.18 18.45 21.47
CA ARG A 485 -8.19 17.05 21.08
C ARG A 485 -7.10 16.23 21.76
N ILE A 486 -7.43 14.95 21.95
CA ILE A 486 -6.60 13.97 22.63
C ILE A 486 -6.32 12.82 21.67
N GLU A 487 -5.14 12.82 21.06
CA GLU A 487 -4.67 11.75 20.17
C GLU A 487 -3.61 10.86 20.83
N CYS A 488 -3.10 11.32 21.97
CA CYS A 488 -2.06 10.66 22.72
C CYS A 488 -2.64 9.49 23.54
N LYS A 489 -1.99 8.32 23.46
CA LYS A 489 -2.33 7.17 24.32
C LYS A 489 -2.04 7.51 25.80
N VAL A 490 -3.01 7.24 26.67
CA VAL A 490 -2.89 7.42 28.12
C VAL A 490 -1.81 6.48 28.70
N GLU A 491 -1.02 7.00 29.63
CA GLU A 491 -0.05 6.22 30.42
C GLU A 491 -0.44 6.17 31.90
N VAL A 492 -0.42 4.98 32.49
CA VAL A 492 -0.78 4.78 33.91
C VAL A 492 0.49 4.85 34.75
N ILE A 493 0.52 5.74 35.74
CA ILE A 493 1.70 6.02 36.58
C ILE A 493 1.38 5.95 38.08
N THR A 494 0.47 5.07 38.45
CA THR A 494 -0.02 4.89 39.83
C THR A 494 1.12 4.59 40.81
N ASN A 495 1.05 5.15 42.01
CA ASN A 495 1.95 4.85 43.12
C ASN A 495 1.18 4.76 44.44
N ALA A 496 1.87 4.46 45.55
CA ALA A 496 1.24 4.27 46.86
C ALA A 496 0.44 5.50 47.36
N HIS A 497 0.83 6.72 46.97
CA HIS A 497 0.13 7.95 47.34
C HIS A 497 -0.99 8.32 46.35
N TYR A 498 -0.87 7.94 45.08
CA TYR A 498 -1.83 8.22 44.03
C TYR A 498 -2.22 6.91 43.30
N PRO A 499 -3.17 6.14 43.85
CA PRO A 499 -3.52 4.81 43.36
C PRO A 499 -4.27 4.81 42.02
N TYR A 500 -4.76 5.97 41.57
CA TYR A 500 -5.54 6.12 40.34
C TYR A 500 -4.96 7.17 39.39
N LEU A 501 -3.64 7.35 39.38
CA LEU A 501 -2.97 8.36 38.57
C LEU A 501 -2.66 7.86 37.15
N ALA A 502 -3.08 8.65 36.16
CA ALA A 502 -2.67 8.51 34.77
C ALA A 502 -2.27 9.86 34.19
N VAL A 503 -1.50 9.83 33.10
CA VAL A 503 -1.08 11.01 32.34
C VAL A 503 -1.43 10.89 30.87
N VAL A 504 -1.76 12.02 30.26
CA VAL A 504 -2.08 12.11 28.84
C VAL A 504 -1.65 13.45 28.26
N GLY A 505 -1.15 13.44 27.02
CA GLY A 505 -0.86 14.65 26.26
C GLY A 505 -2.10 15.20 25.57
N CYS A 506 -2.24 16.52 25.54
CA CYS A 506 -3.30 17.21 24.83
C CYS A 506 -2.71 18.14 23.76
N TYR A 507 -3.50 18.43 22.72
CA TYR A 507 -3.09 19.29 21.62
C TYR A 507 -2.93 20.76 22.01
N ASN A 508 -3.45 21.17 23.17
CA ASN A 508 -3.17 22.49 23.73
C ASN A 508 -1.74 22.61 24.33
N GLN A 509 -0.82 21.72 23.94
CA GLN A 509 0.59 21.70 24.36
C GLN A 509 0.83 21.31 25.83
N HIS A 510 -0.22 20.87 26.54
CA HIS A 510 -0.11 20.47 27.94
C HIS A 510 -0.11 18.95 28.12
N LEU A 511 0.71 18.50 29.06
CA LEU A 511 0.60 17.19 29.68
C LEU A 511 -0.31 17.29 30.91
N TYR A 512 -1.34 16.46 30.98
CA TYR A 512 -2.28 16.39 32.10
C TYR A 512 -2.06 15.14 32.92
N ALA A 513 -2.00 15.29 34.24
CA ALA A 513 -2.11 14.19 35.19
C ALA A 513 -3.48 14.20 35.84
N PHE A 514 -4.18 13.08 35.77
CA PHE A 514 -5.57 13.00 36.18
C PHE A 514 -5.86 11.67 36.89
N ASN A 515 -6.97 11.67 37.62
CA ASN A 515 -7.53 10.50 38.26
C ASN A 515 -8.49 9.81 37.29
N PHE A 516 -8.14 8.63 36.81
CA PHE A 516 -8.93 7.94 35.79
C PHE A 516 -10.26 7.37 36.31
N ILE A 517 -10.56 7.42 37.61
CA ILE A 517 -11.82 6.94 38.19
C ILE A 517 -12.86 8.05 38.34
N ASN A 518 -12.43 9.27 38.67
CA ASN A 518 -13.36 10.39 38.91
C ASN A 518 -13.13 11.60 37.99
N GLY A 519 -12.14 11.53 37.09
CA GLY A 519 -11.82 12.60 36.14
C GLY A 519 -11.07 13.79 36.74
N PHE A 520 -10.71 13.78 38.02
CA PHE A 520 -10.04 14.92 38.67
C PHE A 520 -8.63 15.15 38.12
N ILE A 521 -8.28 16.38 37.74
CA ILE A 521 -6.93 16.75 37.29
C ILE A 521 -6.07 17.09 38.51
N TYR A 522 -4.95 16.37 38.68
CA TYR A 522 -3.96 16.67 39.72
C TYR A 522 -3.06 17.83 39.35
N TRP A 523 -2.58 17.87 38.11
CA TRP A 523 -1.74 18.95 37.58
C TRP A 523 -1.74 18.95 36.05
N SER A 524 -1.31 20.07 35.48
CA SER A 524 -1.04 20.22 34.05
C SER A 524 0.27 20.97 33.83
N LYS A 525 1.06 20.59 32.83
CA LYS A 525 2.33 21.23 32.49
C LYS A 525 2.41 21.53 31.00
N ASN A 526 2.62 22.81 30.65
CA ASN A 526 2.94 23.20 29.28
C ASN A 526 4.35 22.73 28.91
N LEU A 527 4.50 22.14 27.72
CA LEU A 527 5.76 21.68 27.15
C LEU A 527 6.08 22.34 25.79
N ASP A 528 5.42 23.47 25.50
CA ASP A 528 5.68 24.38 24.37
C ASP A 528 5.68 23.69 22.99
N GLY A 529 4.90 22.62 22.87
CA GLY A 529 4.75 21.83 21.65
C GLY A 529 3.61 20.83 21.76
N LEU A 530 2.99 20.49 20.64
CA LEU A 530 1.90 19.51 20.57
C LEU A 530 2.38 18.14 21.09
N ILE A 531 1.53 17.40 21.81
CA ILE A 531 1.88 16.08 22.34
C ILE A 531 1.03 15.01 21.68
N LYS A 532 1.65 14.19 20.82
CA LYS A 532 1.00 13.07 20.12
C LYS A 532 1.48 11.71 20.59
N ALA A 533 2.75 11.61 20.97
CA ALA A 533 3.35 10.36 21.40
C ALA A 533 2.87 10.00 22.82
N LYS A 534 2.71 8.70 23.09
CA LYS A 534 2.43 8.19 24.43
C LYS A 534 3.53 8.64 25.40
N PRO A 535 3.23 9.22 26.58
CA PRO A 535 4.23 9.48 27.60
C PRO A 535 4.80 8.14 28.08
N LEU A 536 6.10 8.10 28.34
CA LEU A 536 6.78 6.92 28.83
C LEU A 536 7.23 7.15 30.27
N ASN A 537 6.69 6.35 31.20
CA ASN A 537 7.16 6.37 32.57
C ASN A 537 8.45 5.54 32.71
N CYS A 538 9.52 6.16 33.19
CA CYS A 538 10.82 5.51 33.41
C CYS A 538 11.38 5.86 34.80
N THR A 539 12.53 5.28 35.15
CA THR A 539 13.15 5.46 36.47
C THR A 539 13.52 6.92 36.79
N SER A 540 13.88 7.71 35.79
CA SER A 540 14.28 9.12 35.94
C SER A 540 13.10 10.10 35.91
N GLY A 541 11.95 9.70 35.37
CA GLY A 541 10.81 10.59 35.20
C GLY A 541 9.82 10.11 34.15
N ILE A 542 9.01 11.03 33.65
CA ILE A 542 8.09 10.80 32.53
C ILE A 542 8.74 11.45 31.31
N VAL A 543 9.02 10.66 30.28
CA VAL A 543 9.58 11.12 29.00
C VAL A 543 8.44 11.38 28.03
N ILE A 544 8.45 12.55 27.40
CA ILE A 544 7.42 13.04 26.49
C ILE A 544 8.10 13.56 25.22
N CYS A 545 7.56 13.19 24.06
CA CYS A 545 7.95 13.79 22.79
C CYS A 545 6.93 14.86 22.38
N THR A 546 7.42 16.05 22.02
CA THR A 546 6.62 17.21 21.64
C THR A 546 7.00 17.68 20.23
N TYR A 547 6.16 18.52 19.63
CA TYR A 547 6.45 19.24 18.38
C TYR A 547 7.07 20.64 18.64
N SER A 548 7.81 20.81 19.73
CA SER A 548 8.44 22.10 20.07
C SER A 548 9.65 22.35 19.17
N GLU A 549 9.88 23.59 18.74
CA GLU A 549 11.02 23.92 17.87
C GLU A 549 12.38 23.78 18.58
N GLU A 550 12.42 23.95 19.91
CA GLU A 550 13.65 23.89 20.70
C GLU A 550 13.93 22.50 21.27
N PHE A 551 12.99 21.93 22.04
CA PHE A 551 13.17 20.66 22.77
C PHE A 551 12.06 19.66 22.44
N ASN A 552 12.33 18.77 21.48
CA ASN A 552 11.36 17.78 20.99
C ASN A 552 11.23 16.51 21.87
N VAL A 553 12.12 16.32 22.83
CA VAL A 553 12.08 15.21 23.82
C VAL A 553 12.37 15.78 25.20
N VAL A 554 11.38 15.71 26.08
CA VAL A 554 11.41 16.31 27.42
C VAL A 554 11.22 15.21 28.47
N CYS A 555 12.04 15.22 29.53
CA CYS A 555 11.84 14.37 30.69
C CYS A 555 11.44 15.24 31.89
N ILE A 556 10.27 14.97 32.48
CA ILE A 556 9.82 15.62 33.71
C ILE A 556 9.98 14.67 34.90
N SER A 557 10.44 15.18 36.04
CA SER A 557 10.63 14.33 37.21
C SER A 557 9.30 13.74 37.69
N SER A 558 9.30 12.42 37.97
CA SER A 558 8.16 11.71 38.56
C SER A 558 8.03 11.94 40.07
N LYS A 559 8.99 12.63 40.70
CA LYS A 559 8.88 13.06 42.10
C LYS A 559 7.91 14.23 42.18
N VAL A 560 6.66 13.94 42.55
CA VAL A 560 5.64 14.94 42.86
C VAL A 560 6.09 15.76 44.08
N ARG A 561 6.90 16.81 43.88
CA ARG A 561 6.97 17.92 44.83
C ARG A 561 5.84 18.87 44.44
N ILE A 562 4.77 18.86 45.23
CA ILE A 562 3.72 19.88 45.16
C ILE A 562 4.40 21.21 45.53
N PHE A 563 4.79 21.99 44.53
CA PHE A 563 5.11 23.40 44.75
C PHE A 563 3.80 24.18 44.64
N ASN A 564 3.13 24.36 45.78
CA ASN A 564 2.34 25.56 45.99
C ASN A 564 3.36 26.69 46.16
N TYR A 565 3.38 27.69 45.29
CA TYR A 565 3.41 29.11 45.64
C TYR A 565 3.34 30.00 44.38
N HIS A 566 2.59 31.08 44.55
CA HIS A 566 2.35 32.19 43.65
C HIS A 566 3.63 32.82 43.06
N LEU A 567 3.47 33.35 41.84
CA LEU A 567 4.21 34.46 41.20
C LEU A 567 5.34 35.12 42.01
N SER A 568 6.54 35.10 41.43
CA SER A 568 7.34 36.32 41.24
C SER A 568 8.40 36.12 40.15
N LEU A 569 8.37 37.00 39.15
CA LEU A 569 9.46 37.29 38.22
C LEU A 569 10.80 37.39 38.96
N VAL A 570 11.80 36.61 38.55
CA VAL A 570 13.21 37.01 38.62
C VAL A 570 13.94 36.41 37.42
N SER A 571 14.26 37.29 36.47
CA SER A 571 15.36 37.15 35.51
C SER A 571 16.69 36.97 36.24
N CYS A 572 17.53 36.02 35.83
CA CYS A 572 18.99 36.17 35.83
C CYS A 572 19.71 34.96 35.17
N PHE A 573 20.41 35.28 34.09
CA PHE A 573 21.55 34.63 33.40
C PHE A 573 21.45 33.19 32.89
#